data_AF-A0A0J0Y7N3-F1
#
_entry.id   AF-A0A0J0Y7N3-F1
#
_cell.length_a   1.000
_cell.length_b   1.000
_cell.length_c   1.000
_cell.angle_alpha   90.00
_cell.angle_beta   90.00
_cell.angle_gamma   90.00
#
_symmetry.space_group_name_H-M   'P 1'
#
loop_
_entity.id
_entity.type
_entity.pdbx_description
1 polymer ?
#
loop_
_entity_poly.entity_id
_entity_poly.type
_entity_poly.pdbx_seq_one_letter_code
_entity_poly.pdbx_strand_id
1 'polypeptide(L)'
;MVLTMENIPDTFDPKPRKFIVWLFVVSSTIMFGGFTSYYLVFAASKGKGHGLVLPDAFIYSSLVILASSLTLFLASKALKKLNFSLERKLLWITMILAIVFGVMQFNALGSMVRTGATLVGNNAAISFIYVVSGVHLLHIIAGVGLIINALAGSYKNVPAAQSQYKMEIASIFWHFIDILWIYLYVFLLLNR
;
A
#
# COMPACT_ATOMS: atom_id res chain seq x y z
N MET A 1 -40.08 -21.02 31.96
CA MET A 1 -39.75 -20.81 30.53
C MET A 1 -39.10 -19.43 30.41
N VAL A 2 -37.81 -19.34 30.72
CA VAL A 2 -37.00 -18.12 30.56
C VAL A 2 -36.13 -18.37 29.34
N LEU A 3 -36.63 -17.99 28.17
CA LEU A 3 -35.87 -18.02 26.93
C LEU A 3 -35.14 -16.68 26.76
N THR A 4 -33.97 -16.77 26.12
CA THR A 4 -33.14 -15.70 25.54
C THR A 4 -32.26 -14.89 26.50
N MET A 5 -31.27 -15.55 27.09
CA MET A 5 -29.91 -15.00 27.02
C MET A 5 -29.16 -15.74 25.91
N GLU A 6 -29.53 -15.44 24.66
CA GLU A 6 -28.63 -15.70 23.53
C GLU A 6 -27.49 -14.70 23.68
N ASN A 7 -26.50 -15.13 24.46
CA ASN A 7 -25.20 -14.50 24.56
C ASN A 7 -24.56 -14.63 23.18
N ILE A 8 -24.85 -13.66 22.31
CA ILE A 8 -24.12 -13.50 21.05
C ILE A 8 -22.67 -13.35 21.48
N PRO A 9 -21.78 -14.33 21.21
CA PRO A 9 -20.40 -14.20 21.63
C PRO A 9 -19.87 -12.92 21.00
N ASP A 10 -19.27 -12.08 21.83
CA ASP A 10 -18.59 -10.87 21.42
C ASP A 10 -17.35 -11.32 20.61
N THR A 11 -17.57 -11.77 19.37
CA THR A 11 -16.58 -12.39 18.47
C THR A 11 -15.59 -11.38 17.89
N PHE A 12 -15.54 -10.18 18.47
CA PHE A 12 -14.56 -9.17 18.11
C PHE A 12 -13.28 -9.39 18.92
N ASP A 13 -12.61 -10.53 18.71
CA ASP A 13 -11.23 -10.66 19.18
C ASP A 13 -10.31 -9.96 18.15
N PRO A 14 -9.64 -8.86 18.52
CA PRO A 14 -8.74 -8.14 17.63
C PRO A 14 -7.44 -8.92 17.34
N LYS A 15 -7.08 -9.92 18.14
CA LYS A 15 -5.78 -10.61 18.07
C LYS A 15 -5.63 -11.50 16.82
N PRO A 16 -6.59 -12.39 16.48
CA PRO A 16 -6.47 -13.27 15.31
C PRO A 16 -6.39 -12.50 13.99
N ARG A 17 -7.18 -11.43 13.88
CA ARG A 17 -7.25 -10.62 12.65
C ARG A 17 -6.01 -9.72 12.48
N LYS A 18 -5.36 -9.27 13.57
CA LYS A 18 -4.05 -8.59 13.51
C LYS A 18 -2.94 -9.53 13.03
N PHE A 19 -2.99 -10.79 13.49
CA PHE A 19 -2.07 -11.82 13.05
C PHE A 19 -2.16 -12.08 11.54
N ILE A 20 -3.36 -12.10 10.95
CA ILE A 20 -3.56 -12.26 9.49
C ILE A 20 -2.89 -11.12 8.71
N VAL A 21 -3.01 -9.87 9.17
CA VAL A 21 -2.38 -8.72 8.52
C VAL A 21 -0.86 -8.82 8.58
N TRP A 22 -0.31 -9.22 9.74
CA TRP A 22 1.13 -9.43 9.90
C TRP A 22 1.65 -10.56 9.02
N LEU A 23 0.90 -11.67 8.92
CA LEU A 23 1.22 -12.77 8.03
C LEU A 23 1.22 -12.31 6.56
N PHE A 24 0.24 -11.51 6.16
CA PHE A 24 0.19 -10.91 4.82
C PHE A 24 1.41 -10.01 4.54
N VAL A 25 1.79 -9.17 5.50
CA VAL A 25 2.96 -8.28 5.42
C VAL A 25 4.25 -9.08 5.25
N VAL A 26 4.46 -10.13 6.06
CA VAL A 26 5.66 -10.98 5.96
C VAL A 26 5.68 -11.73 4.63
N SER A 27 4.56 -12.32 4.22
CA SER A 27 4.45 -13.04 2.94
C SER A 27 4.76 -12.14 1.75
N SER A 28 4.21 -10.92 1.74
CA SER A 28 4.48 -9.92 0.71
C SER A 28 5.97 -9.53 0.70
N THR A 29 6.57 -9.31 1.87
CA THR A 29 8.00 -8.98 1.99
C THR A 29 8.89 -10.07 1.36
N ILE A 30 8.60 -11.35 1.64
CA ILE A 30 9.35 -12.48 1.09
C ILE A 30 9.16 -12.55 -0.44
N MET A 31 7.94 -12.35 -0.94
CA MET A 31 7.66 -12.33 -2.37
C MET A 31 8.45 -11.23 -3.10
N PHE A 32 8.43 -10.00 -2.58
CA PHE A 32 9.21 -8.89 -3.15
C PHE A 32 10.73 -9.11 -3.03
N GLY A 33 11.19 -9.73 -1.94
CA GLY A 33 12.60 -10.13 -1.79
C GLY A 33 13.05 -11.18 -2.81
N GLY A 34 12.17 -12.14 -3.14
CA GLY A 34 12.43 -13.11 -4.21
C GLY A 34 12.52 -12.44 -5.59
N PHE A 35 11.63 -11.49 -5.85
CA PHE A 35 11.65 -10.69 -7.07
C PHE A 35 12.94 -9.86 -7.17
N THR A 36 13.36 -9.12 -6.13
CA THR A 36 14.60 -8.32 -6.18
C THR A 36 15.86 -9.19 -6.30
N SER A 37 15.88 -10.37 -5.69
CA SER A 37 16.97 -11.34 -5.86
C SER A 37 17.12 -11.81 -7.31
N TYR A 38 16.02 -12.16 -7.98
CA TYR A 38 16.03 -12.52 -9.41
C TYR A 38 16.62 -11.39 -10.26
N TYR A 39 16.19 -10.15 -10.01
CA TYR A 39 16.70 -8.98 -10.73
C TYR A 39 18.21 -8.79 -10.51
N LEU A 40 18.68 -8.93 -9.27
CA LEU A 40 20.09 -8.73 -8.92
C LEU A 40 20.99 -9.76 -9.61
N VAL A 41 20.59 -11.03 -9.62
CA VAL A 41 21.33 -12.11 -10.31
C VAL A 41 21.33 -11.88 -11.83
N PHE A 42 20.20 -11.47 -12.41
CA PHE A 42 20.11 -11.20 -13.84
C PHE A 42 20.93 -9.97 -14.25
N ALA A 43 20.88 -8.89 -13.48
CA ALA A 43 21.66 -7.67 -13.70
C ALA A 43 23.17 -7.93 -13.58
N ALA A 44 23.58 -8.78 -12.62
CA ALA A 44 24.97 -9.21 -12.49
C ALA A 44 25.46 -10.06 -13.68
N SER A 45 24.57 -10.85 -14.29
CA SER A 45 24.92 -11.76 -15.41
C SER A 45 25.10 -11.05 -16.75
N LYS A 46 24.36 -9.97 -17.04
CA LYS A 46 24.41 -9.28 -18.35
C LYS A 46 25.44 -8.14 -18.49
N GLY A 47 26.18 -7.80 -17.42
CA GLY A 47 27.26 -6.82 -17.48
C GLY A 47 26.78 -5.39 -17.77
N LYS A 48 26.72 -4.57 -16.72
CA LYS A 48 26.47 -3.11 -16.71
C LYS A 48 25.11 -2.62 -17.24
N GLY A 49 24.29 -2.18 -16.28
CA GLY A 49 23.48 -0.96 -16.34
C GLY A 49 22.57 -0.84 -17.55
N HIS A 50 21.34 -1.34 -17.42
CA HIS A 50 20.28 -0.87 -18.29
C HIS A 50 20.02 0.59 -17.93
N GLY A 51 20.51 1.53 -18.75
CA GLY A 51 20.36 2.99 -18.63
C GLY A 51 18.90 3.45 -18.62
N LEU A 52 18.17 3.00 -17.63
CA LEU A 52 16.78 3.29 -17.35
C LEU A 52 16.75 4.69 -16.77
N VAL A 53 16.40 5.64 -17.61
CA VAL A 53 16.04 6.98 -17.19
C VAL A 53 14.72 6.85 -16.45
N LEU A 54 14.79 6.74 -15.12
CA LEU A 54 13.63 6.75 -14.24
C LEU A 54 12.93 8.12 -14.41
N PRO A 55 11.64 8.16 -14.78
CA PRO A 55 10.91 9.41 -14.87
C PRO A 55 10.84 10.11 -13.50
N ASP A 56 10.97 11.44 -13.47
CA ASP A 56 10.85 12.27 -12.26
C ASP A 56 9.54 12.05 -11.49
N ALA A 57 8.54 11.44 -12.13
CA ALA A 57 7.26 11.02 -11.54
C ALA A 57 7.43 10.16 -10.26
N PHE A 58 8.53 9.42 -10.12
CA PHE A 58 8.80 8.61 -8.93
C PHE A 58 9.12 9.44 -7.67
N ILE A 59 9.67 10.65 -7.83
CA ILE A 59 9.94 11.56 -6.69
C ILE A 59 8.62 12.13 -6.17
N TYR A 60 7.77 12.60 -7.08
CA TYR A 60 6.45 13.14 -6.73
C TYR A 60 5.56 12.08 -6.08
N SER A 61 5.58 10.83 -6.58
CA SER A 61 4.80 9.74 -5.99
C SER A 61 5.26 9.41 -4.56
N SER A 62 6.57 9.46 -4.30
CA SER A 62 7.15 9.25 -2.96
C SER A 62 6.75 10.33 -1.95
N LEU A 63 6.69 11.60 -2.37
CA LEU A 63 6.19 12.68 -1.51
C LEU A 63 4.70 12.56 -1.21
N VAL A 64 3.90 12.16 -2.21
CA VAL A 64 2.45 11.97 -2.06
C VAL A 64 2.13 10.81 -1.11
N ILE A 65 2.86 9.70 -1.18
CA ILE A 65 2.62 8.56 -0.29
C ILE A 65 3.01 8.88 1.15
N LEU A 66 4.12 9.61 1.38
CA LEU A 66 4.51 10.09 2.72
C LEU A 66 3.46 11.06 3.30
N ALA A 67 2.93 11.96 2.48
CA ALA A 67 1.85 12.84 2.89
C ALA A 67 0.59 12.03 3.26
N SER A 68 0.25 10.99 2.49
CA SER A 68 -0.88 10.09 2.75
C SER A 68 -0.70 9.29 4.05
N SER A 69 0.53 8.86 4.32
CA SER A 69 0.95 8.15 5.52
C SER A 69 0.72 9.02 6.77
N LEU A 70 1.11 10.30 6.68
CA LEU A 70 0.92 11.28 7.75
C LEU A 70 -0.56 11.60 7.99
N THR A 71 -1.36 11.77 6.92
CA THR A 71 -2.79 12.07 7.06
C THR A 71 -3.55 10.90 7.69
N LEU A 72 -3.18 9.65 7.38
CA LEU A 72 -3.78 8.46 7.99
C LEU A 72 -3.40 8.30 9.47
N PHE A 73 -2.16 8.63 9.84
CA PHE A 73 -1.72 8.68 11.23
C PHE A 73 -2.50 9.74 12.03
N LEU A 74 -2.69 10.94 11.44
CA LEU A 74 -3.49 12.00 12.04
C LEU A 74 -4.97 11.59 12.16
N ALA A 75 -5.53 10.88 11.18
CA ALA A 75 -6.89 10.34 11.24
C ALA A 75 -7.05 9.36 12.41
N SER A 76 -6.09 8.45 12.58
CA SER A 76 -6.05 7.49 13.70
C SER A 76 -5.99 8.21 15.06
N LYS A 77 -5.22 9.31 15.15
CA LYS A 77 -5.12 10.13 16.37
C LYS A 77 -6.41 10.91 16.65
N ALA A 78 -7.10 11.39 15.61
CA ALA A 78 -8.39 12.06 15.74
C ALA A 78 -9.49 11.11 16.24
N LEU A 79 -9.49 9.87 15.76
CA LEU A 79 -10.41 8.82 16.22
C LEU A 79 -10.17 8.42 17.69
N LYS A 80 -8.91 8.40 18.16
CA LYS A 80 -8.59 8.23 19.59
C LYS A 80 -9.13 9.35 20.47
N LYS A 81 -9.30 10.56 19.91
CA LYS A 81 -9.92 11.70 20.59
C LYS A 81 -11.45 11.76 20.41
N LEU A 82 -12.08 10.72 19.85
CA LEU A 82 -13.52 10.66 19.53
C LEU A 82 -14.01 11.79 18.61
N ASN A 83 -13.11 12.42 17.85
CA ASN A 83 -13.43 13.51 16.92
C ASN A 83 -13.76 12.97 15.52
N PHE A 84 -14.96 12.40 15.37
CA PHE A 84 -15.42 11.76 14.11
C PHE A 84 -15.45 12.71 12.91
N SER A 85 -15.74 14.01 13.12
CA SER A 85 -15.74 15.00 12.03
C SER A 85 -14.36 15.23 11.43
N LEU A 86 -13.32 15.25 12.27
CA LEU A 86 -11.94 15.42 11.81
C LEU A 86 -11.39 14.13 11.21
N GLU A 87 -11.72 12.98 11.81
CA GLU A 87 -11.41 11.64 11.26
C GLU A 87 -11.92 11.50 9.83
N ARG A 88 -13.21 11.77 9.58
CA ARG A 88 -13.79 11.66 8.22
C ARG A 88 -13.08 12.57 7.21
N LYS A 89 -12.81 13.83 7.58
CA LYS A 89 -12.09 14.76 6.69
C LYS A 89 -10.71 14.23 6.33
N LEU A 90 -9.95 13.74 7.31
CA LEU A 90 -8.60 13.20 7.09
C LEU A 90 -8.61 11.90 6.29
N LEU A 91 -9.62 11.04 6.50
CA LEU A 91 -9.81 9.82 5.69
C LEU A 91 -10.12 10.16 4.23
N TRP A 92 -10.99 11.15 3.97
CA TRP A 92 -11.26 11.62 2.61
C TRP A 92 -10.00 12.18 1.93
N ILE A 93 -9.21 12.97 2.65
CA ILE A 93 -7.92 13.48 2.14
C ILE A 93 -6.97 12.32 1.81
N THR A 94 -6.84 11.35 2.72
CA THR A 94 -5.98 10.18 2.52
C THR A 94 -6.43 9.36 1.30
N MET A 95 -7.74 9.18 1.10
CA MET A 95 -8.28 8.48 -0.06
C MET A 95 -7.98 9.20 -1.37
N ILE A 96 -8.10 10.53 -1.41
CA ILE A 96 -7.75 11.32 -2.59
C ILE A 96 -6.25 11.18 -2.89
N LEU A 97 -5.40 11.32 -1.87
CA LEU A 97 -3.95 11.16 -2.03
C LEU A 97 -3.58 9.75 -2.53
N ALA A 98 -4.24 8.72 -2.01
CA ALA A 98 -4.07 7.35 -2.44
C ALA A 98 -4.41 7.13 -3.92
N ILE A 99 -5.52 7.70 -4.39
CA ILE A 99 -5.93 7.63 -5.79
C ILE A 99 -4.93 8.39 -6.67
N VAL A 100 -4.53 9.60 -6.26
CA VAL A 100 -3.54 10.41 -6.98
C VAL A 100 -2.22 9.64 -7.11
N PHE A 101 -1.76 9.00 -6.03
CA PHE A 101 -0.57 8.14 -6.05
C PHE A 101 -0.72 6.97 -7.04
N GLY A 102 -1.84 6.25 -7.02
CA GLY A 102 -2.11 5.16 -7.96
C GLY A 102 -2.14 5.62 -9.43
N VAL A 103 -2.72 6.78 -9.73
CA VAL A 103 -2.75 7.36 -11.08
C VAL A 103 -1.36 7.82 -11.52
N MET A 104 -0.58 8.44 -10.63
CA MET A 104 0.82 8.78 -10.90
C MET A 104 1.63 7.53 -11.24
N GLN A 105 1.43 6.45 -10.50
CA GLN A 105 2.12 5.18 -10.73
C GLN A 105 1.75 4.56 -12.09
N PHE A 106 0.47 4.60 -12.45
CA PHE A 106 0.00 4.13 -13.75
C PHE A 106 0.56 4.98 -14.90
N ASN A 107 0.61 6.31 -14.73
CA ASN A 107 1.21 7.21 -15.72
C ASN A 107 2.72 7.02 -15.85
N ALA A 108 3.43 6.80 -14.75
CA ALA A 108 4.87 6.51 -14.76
C ALA A 108 5.16 5.23 -15.56
N LEU A 109 4.37 4.18 -15.32
CA LEU A 109 4.47 2.93 -16.06
C LEU A 109 4.13 3.12 -17.55
N GLY A 110 3.07 3.87 -17.86
CA GLY A 110 2.68 4.19 -19.24
C GLY A 110 3.71 5.06 -19.97
N SER A 111 4.45 5.92 -19.26
CA SER A 111 5.55 6.71 -19.83
C SER A 111 6.76 5.84 -20.19
N MET A 112 7.07 4.81 -19.39
CA MET A 112 8.11 3.82 -19.70
C MET A 112 7.79 2.99 -20.95
N VAL A 113 6.51 2.65 -21.19
CA VAL A 113 6.10 1.95 -22.43
C VAL A 113 6.42 2.80 -23.67
N ARG A 114 6.19 4.11 -23.59
CA ARG A 114 6.34 5.03 -24.73
C ARG A 114 7.79 5.37 -25.06
N THR A 115 8.71 5.27 -24.10
CA THR A 115 10.15 5.50 -24.32
C THR A 115 10.91 4.30 -24.90
N GLY A 116 10.20 3.24 -25.32
CA GLY A 116 10.80 2.08 -26.00
C GLY A 116 11.17 0.92 -25.07
N ALA A 117 10.79 0.97 -23.79
CA ALA A 117 10.88 -0.17 -22.88
C ALA A 117 9.69 -1.13 -23.11
N THR A 118 9.66 -1.78 -24.27
CA THR A 118 8.62 -2.75 -24.64
C THR A 118 8.83 -4.08 -23.91
N LEU A 119 7.73 -4.71 -23.46
CA LEU A 119 7.70 -6.07 -22.89
C LEU A 119 8.27 -7.14 -23.84
N VAL A 120 8.32 -6.82 -25.14
CA VAL A 120 8.82 -7.67 -26.22
C VAL A 120 10.16 -7.07 -26.68
N GLY A 121 11.27 -7.57 -26.14
CA GLY A 121 12.61 -7.10 -26.50
C GLY A 121 13.70 -7.36 -25.45
N ASN A 122 14.17 -8.60 -25.34
CA ASN A 122 15.46 -9.08 -24.75
C ASN A 122 15.98 -8.53 -23.39
N ASN A 123 15.20 -7.74 -22.64
CA ASN A 123 15.62 -7.11 -21.38
C ASN A 123 14.73 -7.56 -20.22
N ALA A 124 15.09 -8.67 -19.56
CA ALA A 124 14.34 -9.19 -18.41
C ALA A 124 14.23 -8.19 -17.24
N ALA A 125 15.16 -7.23 -17.16
CA ALA A 125 15.13 -6.09 -16.22
C ALA A 125 13.88 -5.20 -16.40
N ILE A 126 13.43 -4.98 -17.64
CA ILE A 126 12.24 -4.16 -17.92
C ILE A 126 10.98 -4.93 -17.54
N SER A 127 10.89 -6.21 -17.92
CA SER A 127 9.77 -7.08 -17.53
C SER A 127 9.61 -7.19 -16.02
N PHE A 128 10.72 -7.21 -15.28
CA PHE A 128 10.72 -7.17 -13.82
C PHE A 128 10.05 -5.90 -13.26
N ILE A 129 10.39 -4.72 -13.77
CA ILE A 129 9.81 -3.45 -13.33
C ILE A 129 8.29 -3.44 -13.55
N TYR A 130 7.81 -4.00 -14.68
CA TYR A 130 6.38 -4.12 -14.94
C TYR A 130 5.69 -5.05 -13.95
N VAL A 131 6.25 -6.24 -13.67
CA VAL A 131 5.66 -7.19 -12.73
C VAL A 131 5.60 -6.60 -11.32
N VAL A 132 6.72 -6.05 -10.84
CA VAL A 132 6.81 -5.44 -9.51
C VAL A 132 5.86 -4.25 -9.37
N SER A 133 5.82 -3.36 -10.37
CA SER A 133 4.92 -2.20 -10.37
C SER A 133 3.45 -2.61 -10.45
N GLY A 134 3.12 -3.65 -11.23
CA GLY A 134 1.77 -4.18 -11.34
C GLY A 134 1.28 -4.81 -10.04
N VAL A 135 2.11 -5.63 -9.39
CA VAL A 135 1.80 -6.19 -8.07
C VAL A 135 1.69 -5.08 -7.03
N HIS A 136 2.55 -4.07 -7.07
CA HIS A 136 2.46 -2.92 -6.17
C HIS A 136 1.14 -2.15 -6.36
N LEU A 137 0.70 -1.93 -7.60
CA LEU A 137 -0.58 -1.30 -7.89
C LEU A 137 -1.77 -2.09 -7.32
N LEU A 138 -1.73 -3.43 -7.40
CA LEU A 138 -2.73 -4.29 -6.76
C LEU A 138 -2.76 -4.11 -5.23
N HIS A 139 -1.59 -3.94 -4.59
CA HIS A 139 -1.53 -3.68 -3.15
C HIS A 139 -2.12 -2.31 -2.79
N ILE A 140 -1.88 -1.27 -3.59
CA ILE A 140 -2.49 0.05 -3.41
C ILE A 140 -4.03 -0.06 -3.44
N ILE A 141 -4.57 -0.77 -4.44
CA ILE A 141 -6.02 -0.99 -4.57
C ILE A 141 -6.58 -1.70 -3.32
N ALA A 142 -5.90 -2.74 -2.84
CA ALA A 142 -6.29 -3.44 -1.61
C ALA A 142 -6.28 -2.49 -0.40
N GLY A 143 -5.25 -1.64 -0.27
CA GLY A 143 -5.15 -0.66 0.81
C GLY A 143 -6.26 0.39 0.75
N VAL A 144 -6.62 0.85 -0.45
CA VAL A 144 -7.74 1.79 -0.65
C VAL A 144 -9.04 1.13 -0.21
N GLY A 145 -9.23 -0.15 -0.50
CA GLY A 145 -10.35 -0.94 0.01
C GLY A 145 -10.45 -0.96 1.54
N LEU A 146 -9.31 -1.06 2.24
CA LEU A 146 -9.27 -0.99 3.72
C LEU A 146 -9.63 0.42 4.23
N ILE A 147 -9.16 1.48 3.57
CA ILE A 147 -9.52 2.87 3.90
C ILE A 147 -11.02 3.11 3.67
N ILE A 148 -11.60 2.59 2.59
CA ILE A 148 -13.05 2.65 2.32
C ILE A 148 -13.83 1.92 3.41
N ASN A 149 -13.38 0.74 3.86
CA ASN A 149 -14.03 0.00 4.94
C ASN A 149 -13.95 0.73 6.29
N ALA A 150 -12.82 1.40 6.57
CA ALA A 150 -12.68 2.27 7.74
C ALA A 150 -13.63 3.48 7.65
N LEU A 151 -13.70 4.11 6.49
CA LEU A 151 -14.62 5.22 6.23
C LEU A 151 -16.09 4.80 6.39
N ALA A 152 -16.50 3.66 5.81
CA ALA A 152 -17.84 3.10 5.97
C ALA A 152 -18.16 2.77 7.44
N GLY A 153 -17.16 2.33 8.21
CA GLY A 153 -17.25 2.13 9.66
C GLY A 153 -17.39 3.42 10.47
N SER A 154 -16.94 4.56 9.95
CA SER A 154 -17.18 5.88 10.54
C SER A 154 -18.59 6.42 10.20
N TYR A 155 -19.23 5.94 9.12
CA TYR A 155 -20.60 6.32 8.72
C TYR A 155 -21.72 5.52 9.36
N LYS A 156 -21.53 4.20 9.50
CA LYS A 156 -22.40 3.37 10.34
C LYS A 156 -21.96 3.63 11.79
N ASN A 157 -22.87 3.81 12.76
CA ASN A 157 -22.52 4.01 14.17
C ASN A 157 -21.88 2.74 14.80
N VAL A 158 -20.75 2.29 14.25
CA VAL A 158 -20.03 1.10 14.71
C VAL A 158 -19.32 1.45 16.03
N PRO A 159 -19.23 0.53 17.01
CA PRO A 159 -18.54 0.81 18.26
C PRO A 159 -17.15 1.38 18.04
N ALA A 160 -16.77 2.40 18.82
CA ALA A 160 -15.49 3.10 18.67
C ALA A 160 -14.29 2.15 18.69
N ALA A 161 -14.36 1.06 19.48
CA ALA A 161 -13.34 0.01 19.51
C ALA A 161 -13.16 -0.71 18.16
N GLN A 162 -14.26 -1.00 17.45
CA GLN A 162 -14.18 -1.64 16.13
C GLN A 162 -13.71 -0.68 15.04
N SER A 163 -14.11 0.60 15.10
CA SER A 163 -13.61 1.61 14.16
C SER A 163 -12.10 1.84 14.35
N GLN A 164 -11.65 1.96 15.61
CA GLN A 164 -10.23 2.08 15.95
C GLN A 164 -9.42 0.89 15.45
N TYR A 165 -9.97 -0.32 15.59
CA TYR A 165 -9.36 -1.53 15.10
C TYR A 165 -9.19 -1.55 13.57
N LYS A 166 -10.25 -1.22 12.82
CA LYS A 166 -10.21 -1.15 11.35
C LYS A 166 -9.20 -0.10 10.88
N MET A 167 -9.17 1.04 11.57
CA MET A 167 -8.21 2.11 11.30
C MET A 167 -6.77 1.67 11.57
N GLU A 168 -6.52 0.96 12.67
CA GLU A 168 -5.19 0.45 13.02
C GLU A 168 -4.69 -0.55 11.97
N ILE A 169 -5.54 -1.47 11.51
CA ILE A 169 -5.19 -2.38 10.41
C ILE A 169 -4.89 -1.61 9.12
N ALA A 170 -5.78 -0.69 8.73
CA ALA A 170 -5.59 0.10 7.53
C ALA A 170 -4.28 0.90 7.59
N SER A 171 -3.95 1.48 8.74
CA SER A 171 -2.70 2.20 9.00
C SER A 171 -1.48 1.28 8.86
N ILE A 172 -1.46 0.12 9.54
CA ILE A 172 -0.33 -0.82 9.44
C ILE A 172 -0.11 -1.27 7.99
N PHE A 173 -1.19 -1.62 7.29
CA PHE A 173 -1.13 -2.06 5.90
C PHE A 173 -0.64 -0.95 4.96
N TRP A 174 -1.14 0.28 5.14
CA TRP A 174 -0.75 1.42 4.33
C TRP A 174 0.73 1.81 4.56
N HIS A 175 1.19 1.82 5.81
CA HIS A 175 2.59 2.05 6.14
C HIS A 175 3.51 0.98 5.56
N PHE A 176 3.06 -0.28 5.53
CA PHE A 176 3.81 -1.35 4.89
C PHE A 176 3.99 -1.09 3.37
N ILE A 177 2.92 -0.70 2.67
CA ILE A 177 2.99 -0.35 1.24
C ILE A 177 3.95 0.82 1.01
N ASP A 178 3.91 1.83 1.87
CA ASP A 178 4.78 3.02 1.82
C ASP A 178 6.26 2.64 1.96
N ILE A 179 6.61 1.87 2.99
CA ILE A 179 7.99 1.39 3.20
C ILE A 179 8.47 0.52 2.05
N LEU A 180 7.60 -0.38 1.56
CA LEU A 180 7.91 -1.26 0.44
C LEU A 180 8.17 -0.46 -0.85
N TRP A 181 7.39 0.60 -1.09
CA TRP A 181 7.59 1.49 -2.22
C TRP A 181 8.93 2.22 -2.15
N ILE A 182 9.27 2.78 -1.00
CA ILE A 182 10.55 3.47 -0.78
C ILE A 182 11.71 2.50 -1.00
N TYR A 183 11.62 1.26 -0.49
CA TYR A 183 12.61 0.22 -0.73
C TYR A 183 12.81 -0.06 -2.23
N LEU A 184 11.73 -0.26 -2.99
CA LEU A 184 11.79 -0.50 -4.43
C LEU A 184 12.38 0.70 -5.19
N TYR A 185 11.98 1.92 -4.83
CA TYR A 185 12.49 3.13 -5.44
C TYR A 185 13.99 3.29 -5.22
N VAL A 186 14.48 3.11 -3.99
CA VAL A 186 15.91 3.16 -3.66
C VAL A 186 16.68 2.05 -4.38
N PHE A 187 16.13 0.85 -4.44
CA PHE A 187 16.73 -0.28 -5.15
C PHE A 187 16.88 -0.01 -6.65
N LEU A 188 15.84 0.53 -7.30
CA LEU A 188 15.88 0.93 -8.70
C LEU A 188 16.84 2.09 -8.95
N LEU A 189 16.90 3.06 -8.04
CA LEU A 189 17.80 4.20 -8.13
C LEU A 189 19.28 3.77 -7.98
N LEU A 190 19.57 2.82 -7.09
CA LEU A 190 20.92 2.31 -6.90
C LEU A 190 21.38 1.42 -8.06
N ASN A 191 20.45 0.67 -8.67
CA ASN A 191 20.74 -0.27 -9.76
C ASN A 191 20.38 0.27 -11.16
N ARG A 192 20.56 1.58 -11.37
CA ARG A 192 20.52 2.25 -12.68
C ARG A 192 21.79 1.99 -13.49
#